data_AF-A0A7W6F8H1-F1
#
_entry.id   AF-A0A7W6F8H1-F1
#
_cell.length_a   1.000
_cell.length_b   1.000
_cell.length_c   1.000
_cell.angle_alpha   90.00
_cell.angle_beta   90.00
_cell.angle_gamma   90.00
#
_symmetry.space_group_name_H-M   'P 1'
#
loop_
_entity.id
_entity.type
_entity.pdbx_description
1 polymer ?
#
loop_
_entity_poly.entity_id
_entity_poly.type
_entity_poly.pdbx_seq_one_letter_code
_entity_poly.pdbx_strand_id
1 'polypeptide(L)'
;MSEPPADAETFLAATDTIAALRFDLSQLEAGMLAGLSLEIASDTRSFARIFAIEHALVLRALEILVELGLLTVTSRHARTQRAHYEASEEGRLLLGGLRTEAKRERSRNS
;
A
#
# COMPACT_ATOMS: atom_id res chain seq x y z
N MET A 1 26.31 0.34 -9.36
CA MET A 1 25.00 0.45 -8.70
C MET A 1 24.00 -0.10 -9.70
N SER A 2 23.42 -1.27 -9.45
CA SER A 2 22.41 -1.83 -10.36
C SER A 2 21.13 -1.03 -10.21
N GLU A 3 20.55 -0.63 -11.34
CA GLU A 3 19.25 0.03 -11.41
C GLU A 3 18.20 -0.91 -10.80
N PRO A 4 17.33 -0.42 -9.90
CA PRO A 4 16.27 -1.27 -9.35
C PRO A 4 15.37 -1.76 -10.50
N PRO A 5 14.82 -2.99 -10.40
CA PRO A 5 13.80 -3.43 -11.35
C PRO A 5 12.65 -2.40 -11.32
N ALA A 6 12.10 -2.08 -12.49
CA ALA A 6 11.05 -1.06 -12.65
C ALA A 6 9.86 -1.26 -11.67
N ASP A 7 9.60 -2.49 -11.23
CA ASP A 7 8.56 -2.82 -10.26
C ASP A 7 8.86 -2.27 -8.85
N ALA A 8 10.13 -2.28 -8.43
CA ALA A 8 10.56 -1.76 -7.13
C ALA A 8 10.54 -0.22 -7.10
N GLU A 9 11.02 0.42 -8.17
CA GLU A 9 10.96 1.88 -8.29
C GLU A 9 9.51 2.38 -8.33
N THR A 10 8.64 1.68 -9.09
CA THR A 10 7.20 1.99 -9.14
C THR A 10 6.55 1.86 -7.77
N PHE A 11 6.89 0.82 -7.00
CA PHE A 11 6.40 0.65 -5.63
C PHE A 11 6.85 1.79 -4.71
N LEU A 12 8.13 2.16 -4.74
CA LEU A 12 8.67 3.23 -3.89
C LEU A 12 8.05 4.59 -4.26
N ALA A 13 7.96 4.91 -5.55
CA ALA A 13 7.32 6.14 -6.01
C ALA A 13 5.85 6.23 -5.60
N ALA A 14 5.09 5.12 -5.70
CA ALA A 14 3.71 5.06 -5.25
C ALA A 14 3.60 5.25 -3.73
N THR A 15 4.50 4.61 -2.96
CA THR A 15 4.55 4.73 -1.50
C THR A 15 4.82 6.17 -1.08
N ASP A 16 5.82 6.81 -1.66
CA ASP A 16 6.17 8.20 -1.35
C ASP A 16 5.06 9.18 -1.72
N THR A 17 4.38 8.96 -2.85
CA THR A 17 3.24 9.78 -3.26
C THR A 17 2.09 9.65 -2.24
N ILE A 18 1.77 8.44 -1.78
CA ILE A 18 0.73 8.23 -0.75
C ILE A 18 1.13 8.90 0.56
N ALA A 19 2.38 8.74 1.00
CA ALA A 19 2.89 9.37 2.22
C ALA A 19 2.87 10.91 2.14
N ALA A 20 3.11 11.48 0.96
CA ALA A 20 3.00 12.92 0.73
C ALA A 20 1.54 13.42 0.75
N LEU A 21 0.59 12.63 0.25
CA LEU A 21 -0.84 12.97 0.26
C LEU A 21 -1.48 12.81 1.65
N ARG A 22 -0.96 11.89 2.47
CA ARG A 22 -1.48 11.56 3.80
C ARG A 22 -0.34 11.55 4.82
N PHE A 23 -0.05 12.73 5.35
CA PHE A 23 1.01 12.95 6.35
C PHE A 23 0.76 12.23 7.69
N ASP A 24 -0.46 11.76 7.92
CA ASP A 24 -0.85 10.95 9.06
C ASP A 24 -0.45 9.46 8.91
N LEU A 25 -0.02 9.04 7.72
CA LEU A 25 0.46 7.69 7.46
C LEU A 25 1.97 7.59 7.61
N SER A 26 2.41 6.52 8.25
CA SER A 26 3.78 6.04 8.19
C SER A 26 4.10 5.45 6.81
N GLN A 27 5.41 5.33 6.53
CA GLN A 27 5.92 4.68 5.33
C GLN A 27 5.42 3.22 5.18
N LEU A 28 5.23 2.49 6.28
CA LEU A 28 4.69 1.12 6.22
C LEU A 28 3.23 1.09 5.78
N GLU A 29 2.40 1.99 6.33
CA GLU A 29 0.98 2.08 6.00
C GLU A 29 0.77 2.55 4.56
N ALA A 30 1.53 3.57 4.13
CA ALA A 30 1.57 4.00 2.73
C ALA A 30 2.02 2.84 1.81
N GLY A 31 3.03 2.07 2.23
CA GLY A 31 3.51 0.92 1.47
C GLY A 31 2.48 -0.20 1.34
N MET A 32 1.66 -0.45 2.36
CA MET A 32 0.56 -1.42 2.27
C MET A 32 -0.50 -0.99 1.25
N LEU A 33 -0.85 0.30 1.22
CA LEU A 33 -1.78 0.85 0.22
C LEU A 33 -1.19 0.79 -1.20
N ALA A 34 0.08 1.12 -1.37
CA ALA A 34 0.78 1.00 -2.64
C ALA A 34 0.84 -0.46 -3.13
N GLY A 35 1.20 -1.39 -2.24
CA GLY A 35 1.27 -2.83 -2.53
C GLY A 35 -0.08 -3.41 -2.95
N LEU A 36 -1.18 -2.92 -2.37
CA LEU A 36 -2.53 -3.29 -2.79
C LEU A 36 -2.88 -2.71 -4.17
N SER A 37 -2.61 -1.43 -4.39
CA SER A 37 -2.92 -0.72 -5.66
C SER A 37 -2.19 -1.29 -6.87
N LEU A 38 -0.96 -1.79 -6.63
CA LEU A 38 -0.10 -2.42 -7.63
C LEU A 38 -0.29 -3.94 -7.72
N GLU A 39 -1.27 -4.51 -7.01
CA GLU A 39 -1.58 -5.95 -6.98
C GLU A 39 -0.38 -6.84 -6.53
N ILE A 40 0.54 -6.27 -5.75
CA ILE A 40 1.72 -6.98 -5.21
C ILE A 40 1.32 -7.87 -4.04
N ALA A 41 0.44 -7.37 -3.16
CA ALA A 41 -0.08 -8.13 -2.03
C ALA A 41 -1.47 -7.65 -1.62
N SER A 42 -2.37 -8.60 -1.36
CA SER A 42 -3.73 -8.37 -0.83
C SER A 42 -3.94 -9.01 0.56
N ASP A 43 -2.85 -9.44 1.20
CA ASP A 43 -2.90 -9.99 2.54
C ASP A 43 -1.61 -9.74 3.33
N THR A 44 -1.74 -9.71 4.65
CA THR A 44 -0.67 -9.36 5.60
C THR A 44 0.53 -10.30 5.56
N ARG A 45 0.36 -11.57 5.21
CA ARG A 45 1.47 -12.54 5.15
C ARG A 45 2.26 -12.42 3.86
N SER A 46 1.57 -12.25 2.74
CA SER A 46 2.23 -12.00 1.46
C SER A 46 3.05 -10.72 1.51
N PHE A 47 2.49 -9.63 2.04
CA PHE A 47 3.20 -8.36 2.19
C PHE A 47 4.45 -8.49 3.07
N ALA A 48 4.29 -9.05 4.29
CA ALA A 48 5.39 -9.30 5.21
C ALA A 48 6.54 -10.09 4.55
N ARG A 49 6.20 -11.14 3.80
CA ARG A 49 7.17 -12.00 3.12
C ARG A 49 7.89 -11.29 1.97
N ILE A 50 7.16 -10.56 1.12
CA ILE A 50 7.73 -9.88 -0.06
C ILE A 50 8.72 -8.80 0.36
N PHE A 51 8.36 -8.01 1.37
CA PHE A 51 9.18 -6.88 1.83
C PHE A 51 10.12 -7.24 2.98
N ALA A 52 10.17 -8.51 3.39
CA ALA A 52 10.96 -8.99 4.53
C ALA A 52 10.69 -8.18 5.83
N ILE A 53 9.42 -7.89 6.11
CA ILE A 53 8.95 -7.16 7.28
C ILE A 53 8.30 -8.13 8.27
N GLU A 54 8.47 -7.88 9.56
CA GLU A 54 7.81 -8.66 10.61
C GLU A 54 6.28 -8.62 10.49
N HIS A 55 5.65 -9.80 10.49
CA HIS A 55 4.19 -9.90 10.29
C HIS A 55 3.39 -9.13 11.35
N ALA A 56 3.89 -9.04 12.57
CA ALA A 56 3.25 -8.27 13.64
C ALA A 56 3.20 -6.76 13.33
N LEU A 57 4.22 -6.20 12.67
CA LEU A 57 4.22 -4.80 12.25
C LEU A 57 3.19 -4.55 11.14
N VAL A 58 3.10 -5.49 10.20
CA VAL A 58 2.10 -5.44 9.12
C VAL A 58 0.67 -5.55 9.68
N LEU A 59 0.46 -6.40 10.69
CA LEU A 59 -0.84 -6.48 11.36
C LEU A 59 -1.20 -5.17 12.06
N ARG A 60 -0.25 -4.55 12.77
CA ARG A 60 -0.48 -3.25 13.42
C ARG A 60 -0.83 -2.16 12.40
N ALA A 61 -0.08 -2.08 11.30
CA ALA A 61 -0.36 -1.13 10.22
C ALA A 61 -1.73 -1.36 9.58
N LEU A 62 -2.12 -2.63 9.41
CA LEU A 62 -3.47 -2.96 8.92
C LEU A 62 -4.56 -2.44 9.86
N GLU A 63 -4.45 -2.65 11.17
CA GLU A 63 -5.46 -2.15 12.13
C GLU A 63 -5.59 -0.62 12.04
N ILE A 64 -4.47 0.10 11.95
CA ILE A 64 -4.47 1.57 11.80
C ILE A 64 -5.15 1.99 10.50
N LEU A 65 -4.85 1.33 9.38
CA LEU A 65 -5.47 1.63 8.08
C LEU A 65 -6.98 1.34 8.06
N VAL A 66 -7.43 0.35 8.84
CA VAL A 66 -8.86 0.05 9.02
C VAL A 66 -9.52 1.11 9.91
N GLU A 67 -8.88 1.53 10.99
CA GLU A 67 -9.35 2.60 11.88
C GLU A 67 -9.47 3.94 11.15
N LEU A 68 -8.51 4.25 10.26
CA LEU A 68 -8.54 5.42 9.38
C LEU A 68 -9.56 5.28 8.24
N GLY A 69 -10.23 4.13 8.12
CA GLY A 69 -11.24 3.88 7.11
C GLY A 69 -10.70 3.74 5.69
N LEU A 70 -9.40 3.45 5.51
CA LEU A 70 -8.75 3.32 4.20
C LEU A 70 -8.75 1.87 3.68
N LEU A 71 -8.72 0.89 4.58
CA LEU A 71 -8.80 -0.53 4.27
C LEU A 71 -9.99 -1.18 4.95
N THR A 72 -10.43 -2.32 4.41
CA THR A 72 -11.42 -3.20 5.03
C THR A 72 -10.88 -4.62 5.02
N VAL A 73 -10.96 -5.31 6.17
CA VAL A 73 -10.57 -6.72 6.29
C VAL A 73 -11.69 -7.59 5.73
N THR A 74 -11.38 -8.41 4.72
CA THR A 74 -12.35 -9.30 4.07
C THR A 74 -12.36 -10.69 4.68
N SER A 75 -11.21 -11.16 5.19
CA SER A 75 -11.13 -12.40 5.94
C SER A 75 -9.91 -12.42 6.87
N ARG A 76 -9.99 -13.19 7.95
CA ARG A 76 -8.87 -13.39 8.88
C ARG A 76 -8.78 -14.84 9.30
N HIS A 77 -7.57 -15.40 9.19
CA HIS A 77 -7.30 -16.77 9.60
C HIS A 77 -7.01 -16.84 11.10
N ALA A 78 -7.83 -17.57 11.87
CA ALA A 78 -7.79 -17.58 13.33
C ALA A 78 -6.41 -17.91 13.94
N ARG A 79 -5.73 -18.95 13.44
CA ARG A 79 -4.45 -19.42 14.02
C ARG A 79 -3.23 -18.56 13.66
N THR A 80 -3.19 -18.03 12.44
CA THR A 80 -1.99 -17.36 11.90
C THR A 80 -2.12 -15.84 11.88
N GLN A 81 -3.32 -15.33 12.19
CA GLN A 81 -3.70 -13.93 12.07
C GLN A 81 -3.52 -13.35 10.67
N ARG A 82 -3.29 -14.19 9.63
CA ARG A 82 -3.26 -13.73 8.24
C ARG A 82 -4.60 -13.10 7.90
N ALA A 83 -4.59 -11.80 7.68
CA ALA A 83 -5.74 -11.03 7.23
C ALA A 83 -5.61 -10.68 5.74
N HIS A 84 -6.68 -10.93 4.98
CA HIS A 84 -6.90 -10.39 3.65
C HIS A 84 -7.64 -9.07 3.77
N TYR A 85 -7.32 -8.13 2.89
CA TYR A 85 -7.87 -6.80 2.93
C TYR A 85 -8.09 -6.24 1.53
N GLU A 86 -9.02 -5.30 1.44
CA GLU A 86 -9.34 -4.53 0.24
C GLU A 86 -9.40 -3.05 0.58
N ALA A 87 -9.25 -2.20 -0.43
CA ALA A 87 -9.42 -0.76 -0.26
C ALA A 87 -10.88 -0.45 0.04
N SER A 88 -11.13 0.36 1.06
CA SER A 88 -12.46 0.92 1.31
C SER A 88 -12.85 1.89 0.19
N GLU A 89 -14.03 2.51 0.27
CA GLU A 89 -14.39 3.59 -0.64
C GLU A 89 -13.40 4.77 -0.58
N GLU A 90 -13.09 5.25 0.63
CA GLU A 90 -12.11 6.32 0.86
C GLU A 90 -10.72 5.93 0.35
N GLY A 91 -10.28 4.69 0.63
CA GLY A 91 -9.02 4.16 0.13
C GLY A 91 -8.96 4.12 -1.39
N ARG A 92 -10.05 3.73 -2.06
CA ARG A 92 -10.13 3.75 -3.54
C ARG A 92 -10.06 5.16 -4.11
N LEU A 93 -10.66 6.15 -3.45
CA LEU A 93 -10.55 7.56 -3.87
C LEU A 93 -9.10 8.05 -3.79
N LEU A 94 -8.42 7.78 -2.67
CA LEU A 94 -7.01 8.08 -2.50
C LEU A 94 -6.15 7.42 -3.59
N LEU A 95 -6.33 6.12 -3.82
CA LEU A 95 -5.57 5.36 -4.83
C LEU A 95 -5.90 5.77 -6.27
N GLY A 96 -7.12 6.23 -6.54
CA GLY A 96 -7.52 6.80 -7.82
C GLY A 96 -6.79 8.11 -8.15
N GLY A 97 -6.44 8.89 -7.12
CA GLY A 97 -5.60 10.09 -7.23
C GLY A 97 -4.22 9.79 -7.84
N LEU A 98 -3.57 8.71 -7.40
CA LEU A 98 -2.24 8.30 -7.87
C LEU A 98 -2.18 8.07 -9.38
N ARG A 99 -3.19 7.39 -9.95
CA ARG A 99 -3.27 7.13 -11.39
C ARG A 99 -3.47 8.41 -12.21
N THR A 100 -4.09 9.42 -11.60
CA THR A 100 -4.35 10.72 -12.23
C THR A 100 -3.12 11.62 -12.20
N GLU A 101 -2.39 11.65 -11.08
CA GLU A 101 -1.13 12.40 -10.91
C GLU A 101 -0.07 11.90 -11.91
N ALA A 102 0.12 10.58 -11.99
CA ALA A 102 1.09 9.96 -12.89
C ALA A 102 0.81 10.28 -14.38
N LYS A 103 -0.46 10.41 -14.76
CA LYS A 103 -0.86 10.83 -16.11
C LYS A 103 -0.55 12.30 -16.38
N ARG A 104 -0.73 13.17 -15.38
CA ARG A 104 -0.43 14.61 -15.48
C ARG A 104 1.05 14.91 -15.57
N GLU A 105 1.90 14.17 -14.86
CA GLU A 105 3.36 14.34 -14.93
C GLU A 105 3.93 13.91 -16.28
N ARG A 106 3.49 12.76 -16.82
CA ARG A 106 3.90 12.32 -18.17
C ARG A 106 3.54 13.34 -19.26
N SER A 107 2.39 14.02 -19.12
CA SER A 107 1.96 15.06 -20.05
C SER A 107 2.73 16.38 -19.91
N ARG A 108 3.40 16.63 -18.78
CA ARG A 108 4.23 17.83 -18.56
C ARG A 108 5.68 17.65 -19.02
N ASN A 109 6.16 16.40 -19.07
CA ASN A 109 7.50 16.04 -19.53
C ASN A 109 7.57 15.62 -21.02
N SER A 110 6.46 15.69 -21.75
CA SER A 110 6.39 15.50 -23.22
C SER A 110 6.28 16.84 -23.92
#